data_AF-A0A1U8BA49-F1
#
_entry.id   AF-A0A1U8BA49-F1
#
_cell.length_a   1.000
_cell.length_b   1.000
_cell.length_c   1.000
_cell.angle_alpha   90.00
_cell.angle_beta   90.00
_cell.angle_gamma   90.00
#
_symmetry.space_group_name_H-M   'P 1'
#
loop_
_entity.id
_entity.type
_entity.pdbx_description
1 polymer ?
#
loop_
_entity_poly.entity_id
_entity_poly.type
_entity_poly.pdbx_seq_one_letter_code
_entity_poly.pdbx_strand_id
1 'polypeptide(L)'
;MGFLKEFAESGNLTTIPSNYIFCTSTGDDDDDQVVAEAEEVIPTIDFSLLKSGTPEQRSSTIRDLGKACQEWGFFMVVNHGVPETLREEMLRGCQSFFDLTEEEKQEYAGKHVLDPIRCGTSFNTSVEKVLFWRDFLKVFVHPQFHSPDKPPEFREISLEYCKRTREVARELLRGISQSLGLEEWYMDTTLQLESGFQILIANIYPRCPQPQLTMGLPCHSDHGLLTLLIQNHVDGLQVQHKGKWVHVNALPNSFLVNTGDHIED
;
A
#
# COMPACT_ATOMS: atom_id res chain seq x y z
N MET A 1 -20.03 14.09 6.66
CA MET A 1 -19.88 13.87 5.21
C MET A 1 -19.88 12.37 5.05
N GLY A 2 -20.79 11.83 4.25
CA GLY A 2 -20.89 10.38 4.05
C GLY A 2 -19.70 9.83 3.27
N PHE A 3 -19.64 8.51 3.13
CA PHE A 3 -18.59 7.82 2.37
C PHE A 3 -18.69 8.14 0.88
N LEU A 4 -17.53 8.26 0.22
CA LEU A 4 -17.45 8.60 -1.19
C LEU A 4 -18.02 7.50 -2.08
N LYS A 5 -17.87 6.22 -1.71
CA LYS A 5 -18.42 5.10 -2.47
C LYS A 5 -19.93 5.23 -2.65
N GLU A 6 -20.67 5.43 -1.56
CA GLU A 6 -22.11 5.63 -1.60
C GLU A 6 -22.49 6.87 -2.40
N PHE A 7 -21.74 7.96 -2.25
CA PHE A 7 -21.94 9.16 -3.06
C PHE A 7 -21.76 8.87 -4.56
N ALA A 8 -20.69 8.17 -4.94
CA ALA A 8 -20.38 7.84 -6.32
C ALA A 8 -21.37 6.85 -6.96
N GLU A 9 -21.93 5.92 -6.17
CA GLU A 9 -22.82 4.86 -6.65
C GLU A 9 -24.32 5.24 -6.62
N SER A 10 -24.73 6.14 -5.72
CA SER A 10 -26.14 6.56 -5.57
C SER A 10 -26.63 7.53 -6.64
N GLY A 11 -25.72 8.17 -7.38
CA GLY A 11 -26.05 9.17 -8.39
C GLY A 11 -25.55 8.78 -9.79
N ASN A 12 -26.32 9.11 -10.82
CA ASN A 12 -25.78 9.28 -12.18
C ASN A 12 -24.94 10.57 -12.23
N LEU A 13 -23.86 10.61 -11.44
CA LEU A 13 -22.94 11.75 -11.37
C LEU A 13 -22.26 11.91 -12.72
N THR A 14 -22.49 13.04 -13.37
CA THR A 14 -21.79 13.46 -14.60
C THR A 14 -20.63 14.39 -14.29
N THR A 15 -20.63 15.02 -13.11
CA THR A 15 -19.59 15.96 -12.66
C THR A 15 -19.21 15.71 -11.21
N ILE A 16 -17.94 15.92 -10.85
CA ILE A 16 -17.47 15.82 -9.47
C ILE A 16 -17.70 17.13 -8.68
N PRO A 17 -17.89 17.07 -7.35
CA PRO A 17 -17.99 18.27 -6.53
C PRO A 17 -16.67 19.07 -6.51
N SER A 18 -16.76 20.39 -6.37
CA SER A 18 -15.61 21.30 -6.48
C SER A 18 -14.51 21.07 -5.44
N ASN A 19 -14.86 20.55 -4.27
CA ASN A 19 -13.90 20.19 -3.23
C ASN A 19 -13.10 18.92 -3.53
N TYR A 20 -13.44 18.17 -4.59
CA TYR A 20 -12.62 17.06 -5.12
C TYR A 20 -11.80 17.47 -6.36
N ILE A 21 -11.94 18.72 -6.82
CA ILE A 21 -11.17 19.22 -7.95
C ILE A 21 -9.75 19.52 -7.48
N PHE A 22 -8.83 18.67 -7.90
CA PHE A 22 -7.40 18.81 -7.67
C PHE A 22 -6.78 19.53 -8.86
N CYS A 23 -6.65 20.86 -8.77
CA CYS A 23 -5.91 21.64 -9.75
C CYS A 23 -4.42 21.60 -9.41
N THR A 24 -3.60 21.01 -10.29
CA THR A 24 -2.17 21.29 -10.33
C THR A 24 -2.01 22.72 -10.87
N SER A 25 -2.09 23.73 -9.99
CA SER A 25 -1.75 25.11 -10.36
C SER A 25 -0.24 25.28 -10.47
N THR A 26 0.36 24.58 -11.43
CA THR A 26 1.69 24.81 -12.00
C THR A 26 1.59 24.43 -13.46
N GLY A 27 1.52 25.44 -14.33
CA GLY A 27 1.54 25.27 -15.78
C GLY A 27 2.90 24.86 -16.31
N ASP A 28 3.50 23.84 -15.69
CA ASP A 28 4.78 23.21 -16.03
C ASP A 28 4.63 21.67 -16.13
N ASP A 29 3.41 21.16 -16.30
CA ASP A 29 3.24 19.80 -16.83
C ASP A 29 3.49 19.90 -18.35
N ASP A 30 4.77 19.97 -18.68
CA ASP A 30 5.28 19.82 -20.03
C ASP A 30 4.58 18.61 -20.65
N ASP A 31 4.05 18.81 -21.84
CA ASP A 31 3.53 17.80 -22.74
C ASP A 31 4.71 16.88 -23.09
N ASP A 32 5.06 15.98 -22.17
CA ASP A 32 6.25 15.16 -22.30
C ASP A 32 5.94 14.04 -23.29
N GLN A 33 6.25 14.38 -24.53
CA GLN A 33 6.31 13.51 -25.68
C GLN A 33 6.82 12.14 -25.26
N VAL A 34 6.02 11.13 -25.55
CA VAL A 34 6.37 9.72 -25.44
C VAL A 34 7.49 9.40 -26.43
N VAL A 35 8.70 9.85 -26.12
CA VAL A 35 9.92 9.32 -26.69
C VAL A 35 10.11 7.98 -25.98
N ALA A 36 10.04 6.89 -26.75
CA ALA A 36 10.26 5.53 -26.28
C ALA A 36 11.70 5.34 -25.78
N GLU A 37 12.00 5.88 -24.61
CA GLU A 37 13.04 5.37 -23.73
C GLU A 37 12.56 4.00 -23.24
N ALA A 38 13.47 3.04 -23.10
CA ALA A 38 13.14 1.72 -22.59
C ALA A 38 12.35 1.87 -21.29
N GLU A 39 11.11 1.34 -21.24
CA GLU A 39 10.29 1.38 -20.03
C GLU A 39 11.13 0.86 -18.86
N GLU A 40 11.53 1.76 -17.95
CA GLU A 40 12.30 1.37 -16.79
C GLU A 40 11.39 0.49 -15.92
N VAL A 41 11.74 -0.79 -15.80
CA VAL A 41 10.89 -1.78 -15.13
C VAL A 41 11.27 -1.85 -13.65
N ILE A 42 10.27 -1.79 -12.79
CA ILE A 42 10.44 -2.00 -11.34
C ILE A 42 11.08 -3.38 -11.11
N PRO A 43 12.21 -3.46 -10.38
CA PRO A 43 12.95 -4.70 -10.19
C PRO A 43 12.09 -5.74 -9.46
N THR A 44 12.26 -7.01 -9.82
CA THR A 44 11.56 -8.14 -9.17
C THR A 44 12.53 -8.97 -8.33
N ILE A 45 12.13 -9.25 -7.10
CA ILE A 45 12.85 -10.08 -6.13
C ILE A 45 12.10 -11.39 -5.93
N ASP A 46 12.78 -12.51 -6.16
CA ASP A 46 12.28 -13.84 -5.80
C ASP A 46 12.54 -14.10 -4.31
N PHE A 47 11.48 -13.98 -3.52
CA PHE A 47 11.54 -14.14 -2.07
C PHE A 47 11.98 -15.54 -1.64
N SER A 48 11.66 -16.56 -2.43
CA SER A 48 12.00 -17.95 -2.08
C SER A 48 13.52 -18.17 -2.06
N LEU A 49 14.27 -17.40 -2.86
CA LEU A 49 15.73 -17.46 -2.88
C LEU A 49 16.37 -16.83 -1.63
N LEU A 50 15.67 -15.92 -0.95
CA LEU A 50 16.09 -15.44 0.36
C LEU A 50 15.96 -16.57 1.38
N LYS A 51 14.81 -17.24 1.48
CA LYS A 51 14.57 -18.25 2.54
C LYS A 51 15.18 -19.62 2.29
N SER A 52 15.29 -20.03 1.03
CA SER A 52 15.54 -21.43 0.66
C SER A 52 16.48 -21.60 -0.53
N GLY A 53 17.12 -20.53 -1.01
CA GLY A 53 18.15 -20.60 -2.03
C GLY A 53 19.47 -21.20 -1.52
N THR A 54 20.36 -21.60 -2.44
CA THR A 54 21.75 -21.90 -2.09
C THR A 54 22.46 -20.64 -1.55
N PRO A 55 23.59 -20.76 -0.84
CA PRO A 55 24.35 -19.58 -0.38
C PRO A 55 24.64 -18.56 -1.48
N GLU A 56 24.96 -19.03 -2.69
CA GLU A 56 25.24 -18.17 -3.86
C GLU A 56 23.96 -17.49 -4.37
N GLN A 57 22.85 -18.21 -4.45
CA GLN A 57 21.55 -17.65 -4.87
C GLN A 57 21.05 -16.61 -3.86
N ARG A 58 21.12 -16.92 -2.56
CA ARG A 58 20.75 -15.99 -1.50
C ARG A 58 21.63 -14.74 -1.55
N SER A 59 22.95 -14.91 -1.66
CA SER A 59 23.89 -13.77 -1.77
C SER A 59 23.62 -12.89 -3.00
N SER A 60 23.32 -13.50 -4.15
CA SER A 60 22.91 -12.76 -5.34
C SER A 60 21.63 -11.97 -5.11
N THR A 61 20.61 -12.63 -4.55
CA THR A 61 19.30 -12.02 -4.29
C THR A 61 19.40 -10.87 -3.29
N ILE A 62 20.24 -10.99 -2.26
CA ILE A 62 20.53 -9.91 -1.29
C ILE A 62 21.15 -8.68 -1.98
N ARG A 63 22.09 -8.91 -2.90
CA ARG A 63 22.70 -7.81 -3.67
C ARG A 63 21.68 -7.14 -4.58
N ASP A 64 20.83 -7.92 -5.24
CA ASP A 64 19.80 -7.40 -6.13
C ASP A 64 18.71 -6.64 -5.35
N LEU A 65 18.35 -7.11 -4.16
CA LEU A 65 17.48 -6.41 -3.21
C LEU A 65 18.07 -5.07 -2.75
N GLY A 66 19.36 -5.05 -2.39
CA GLY A 66 20.04 -3.81 -2.00
C GLY A 66 20.06 -2.79 -3.13
N LYS A 67 20.33 -3.21 -4.37
CA LYS A 67 20.24 -2.34 -5.56
C LYS A 67 18.84 -1.83 -5.80
N ALA A 68 17.82 -2.68 -5.66
CA ALA A 68 16.43 -2.25 -5.80
C ALA A 68 16.05 -1.19 -4.76
N CYS A 69 16.46 -1.37 -3.51
CA CYS A 69 16.26 -0.35 -2.47
C CYS A 69 16.98 0.96 -2.81
N GLN A 70 18.24 0.89 -3.24
CA GLN A 70 19.06 2.08 -3.50
C GLN A 70 18.66 2.84 -4.77
N GLU A 71 18.37 2.14 -5.86
CA GLU A 71 18.09 2.76 -7.15
C GLU A 71 16.64 3.16 -7.28
N TRP A 72 15.72 2.33 -6.77
CA TRP A 72 14.28 2.53 -6.95
C TRP A 72 13.55 2.93 -5.68
N GLY A 73 13.91 2.37 -4.52
CA GLY A 73 13.06 2.40 -3.33
C GLY A 73 11.78 1.55 -3.46
N PHE A 74 11.57 0.92 -4.62
CA PHE A 74 10.42 0.08 -4.97
C PHE A 74 10.88 -1.22 -5.64
N PHE A 75 10.21 -2.33 -5.34
CA PHE A 75 10.45 -3.62 -5.99
C PHE A 75 9.23 -4.54 -5.92
N MET A 76 9.06 -5.37 -6.93
CA MET A 76 8.08 -6.46 -6.91
C MET A 76 8.65 -7.64 -6.13
N VAL A 77 7.81 -8.32 -5.35
CA VAL A 77 8.18 -9.54 -4.62
C VAL A 77 7.29 -10.68 -5.09
N VAL A 78 7.91 -11.75 -5.59
CA VAL A 78 7.24 -12.97 -6.05
C VAL A 78 7.69 -14.17 -5.21
N ASN A 79 6.97 -15.30 -5.31
CA ASN A 79 7.27 -16.53 -4.57
C ASN A 79 7.36 -16.31 -3.03
N HIS A 80 6.56 -15.38 -2.51
CA HIS A 80 6.57 -14.92 -1.12
C HIS A 80 5.99 -15.92 -0.10
N GLY A 81 5.37 -17.01 -0.55
CA GLY A 81 4.80 -18.05 0.32
C GLY A 81 3.47 -17.69 1.00
N VAL A 82 3.00 -16.43 0.92
CA VAL A 82 1.60 -16.08 1.23
C VAL A 82 0.67 -16.76 0.21
N PRO A 83 -0.32 -17.57 0.63
CA PRO A 83 -1.24 -18.23 -0.29
C PRO A 83 -2.02 -17.22 -1.14
N GLU A 84 -2.12 -17.48 -2.45
CA GLU A 84 -2.88 -16.63 -3.35
C GLU A 84 -4.36 -16.52 -2.93
N THR A 85 -4.95 -17.63 -2.48
CA THR A 85 -6.33 -17.67 -1.97
C THR A 85 -6.53 -16.71 -0.80
N LEU A 86 -5.58 -16.62 0.14
CA LEU A 86 -5.64 -15.71 1.28
C LEU A 86 -5.55 -14.25 0.83
N ARG A 87 -4.73 -13.96 -0.18
CA ARG A 87 -4.61 -12.62 -0.78
C ARG A 87 -5.95 -12.20 -1.41
N GLU A 88 -6.58 -13.09 -2.16
CA GLU A 88 -7.89 -12.83 -2.75
C GLU A 88 -8.99 -12.71 -1.69
N GLU A 89 -8.96 -13.54 -0.65
CA GLU A 89 -9.87 -13.44 0.50
C GLU A 89 -9.71 -12.10 1.21
N MET A 90 -8.48 -11.60 1.36
CA MET A 90 -8.22 -10.28 1.94
C MET A 90 -8.82 -9.16 1.07
N LEU A 91 -8.64 -9.20 -0.25
CA LEU A 91 -9.26 -8.24 -1.17
C LEU A 91 -10.79 -8.29 -1.12
N ARG A 92 -11.38 -9.50 -1.12
CA ARG A 92 -12.83 -9.69 -0.98
C ARG A 92 -13.33 -9.20 0.37
N GLY A 93 -12.60 -9.47 1.46
CA GLY A 93 -12.93 -8.99 2.80
C GLY A 93 -12.95 -7.47 2.88
N CYS A 94 -11.95 -6.80 2.27
CA CYS A 94 -11.93 -5.35 2.16
C CYS A 94 -13.13 -4.83 1.37
N GLN A 95 -13.45 -5.45 0.23
CA GLN A 95 -14.62 -5.08 -0.58
C GLN A 95 -15.92 -5.24 0.22
N SER A 96 -16.12 -6.38 0.87
CA SER A 96 -17.28 -6.64 1.72
C SER A 96 -17.42 -5.64 2.88
N PHE A 97 -16.31 -5.18 3.46
CA PHE A 97 -16.34 -4.09 4.44
C PHE A 97 -16.84 -2.78 3.82
N PHE A 98 -16.37 -2.40 2.63
CA PHE A 98 -16.82 -1.18 1.96
C PHE A 98 -18.26 -1.27 1.41
N ASP A 99 -18.80 -2.47 1.24
CA ASP A 99 -20.19 -2.73 0.87
C ASP A 99 -21.18 -2.75 2.05
N LEU A 100 -20.70 -2.64 3.29
CA LEU A 100 -21.54 -2.39 4.46
C LEU A 100 -22.29 -1.06 4.32
N THR A 101 -23.41 -0.90 5.05
CA THR A 101 -24.13 0.38 5.03
C THR A 101 -23.32 1.51 5.64
N GLU A 102 -23.65 2.75 5.30
CA GLU A 102 -23.03 3.93 5.91
C GLU A 102 -23.15 3.89 7.45
N GLU A 103 -24.29 3.48 7.98
CA GLU A 103 -24.50 3.34 9.43
C GLU A 103 -23.56 2.33 10.07
N GLU A 104 -23.37 1.17 9.43
CA GLU A 104 -22.47 0.13 9.92
C GLU A 104 -21.01 0.58 9.85
N LYS A 105 -20.59 1.22 8.76
CA LYS A 105 -19.22 1.75 8.64
C LYS A 105 -18.95 2.86 9.65
N GLN A 106 -19.95 3.69 9.97
CA GLN A 106 -19.81 4.79 10.90
C GLN A 106 -19.47 4.33 12.33
N GLU A 107 -19.78 3.07 12.69
CA GLU A 107 -19.33 2.44 13.95
C GLU A 107 -17.79 2.41 14.06
N TYR A 108 -17.08 2.39 12.92
CA TYR A 108 -15.62 2.33 12.83
C TYR A 108 -14.97 3.65 12.39
N ALA A 109 -15.68 4.78 12.33
CA ALA A 109 -15.10 6.04 11.83
C ALA A 109 -13.87 6.51 12.66
N GLY A 110 -13.83 6.11 13.93
CA GLY A 110 -12.86 6.60 14.90
C GLY A 110 -13.09 8.07 15.27
N LYS A 111 -12.65 8.46 16.46
CA LYS A 111 -12.72 9.82 17.00
C LYS A 111 -11.34 10.46 17.10
N HIS A 112 -10.32 9.66 17.38
CA HIS A 112 -8.94 10.11 17.54
C HIS A 112 -8.02 9.46 16.53
N VAL A 113 -6.92 10.14 16.21
CA VAL A 113 -5.98 9.66 15.18
C VAL A 113 -5.37 8.30 15.53
N LEU A 114 -5.22 8.04 16.83
CA LEU A 114 -4.63 6.84 17.41
C LEU A 114 -5.66 5.75 17.74
N ASP A 115 -6.92 5.91 17.35
CA ASP A 115 -7.90 4.85 17.53
C ASP A 115 -7.48 3.61 16.74
N PRO A 116 -7.57 2.40 17.31
CA PRO A 116 -7.04 1.19 16.67
C PRO A 116 -7.73 0.81 15.36
N ILE A 117 -8.96 1.25 15.17
CA ILE A 117 -9.76 1.03 13.96
C ILE A 117 -10.34 2.38 13.56
N ARG A 118 -10.11 2.77 12.31
CA ARG A 118 -10.63 4.00 11.73
C ARG A 118 -11.00 3.78 10.28
N CYS A 119 -12.16 4.26 9.86
CA CYS A 119 -12.51 4.37 8.46
C CYS A 119 -13.03 5.78 8.16
N GLY A 120 -13.05 6.14 6.89
CA GLY A 120 -13.54 7.44 6.47
C GLY A 120 -13.23 7.72 5.01
N THR A 121 -13.45 8.97 4.62
CA THR A 121 -13.21 9.48 3.27
C THR A 121 -12.03 10.44 3.24
N SER A 122 -11.33 10.49 2.11
CA SER A 122 -10.13 11.31 1.89
C SER A 122 -8.99 10.95 2.89
N PHE A 123 -8.24 11.92 3.42
CA PHE A 123 -7.25 11.72 4.48
C PHE A 123 -7.74 12.30 5.82
N ASN A 124 -8.17 13.57 5.80
CA ASN A 124 -8.76 14.26 6.94
C ASN A 124 -9.61 15.45 6.49
N THR A 125 -10.90 15.20 6.29
CA THR A 125 -11.89 16.18 5.81
C THR A 125 -12.00 17.45 6.65
N SER A 126 -11.50 17.45 7.90
CA SER A 126 -11.56 18.63 8.78
C SER A 126 -10.43 19.65 8.53
N VAL A 127 -9.34 19.25 7.88
CA VAL A 127 -8.17 20.10 7.62
C VAL A 127 -7.84 20.26 6.13
N GLU A 128 -8.38 19.38 5.29
CA GLU A 128 -8.14 19.38 3.86
C GLU A 128 -8.87 20.51 3.14
N LYS A 129 -8.13 21.22 2.27
CA LYS A 129 -8.73 22.19 1.33
C LYS A 129 -9.32 21.52 0.09
N VAL A 130 -8.75 20.37 -0.29
CA VAL A 130 -9.18 19.52 -1.40
C VAL A 130 -9.25 18.09 -0.86
N LEU A 131 -10.36 17.41 -1.14
CA LEU A 131 -10.60 16.02 -0.77
C LEU A 131 -10.13 15.08 -1.88
N PHE A 132 -9.64 13.91 -1.48
CA PHE A 132 -9.18 12.87 -2.39
C PHE A 132 -10.28 11.85 -2.68
N TRP A 133 -10.30 11.32 -3.90
CA TRP A 133 -11.32 10.41 -4.40
C TRP A 133 -11.11 8.97 -3.88
N ARG A 134 -11.15 8.81 -2.55
CA ARG A 134 -10.84 7.58 -1.83
C ARG A 134 -11.64 7.47 -0.54
N ASP A 135 -12.10 6.26 -0.22
CA ASP A 135 -12.42 5.87 1.15
C ASP A 135 -11.36 4.90 1.67
N PHE A 136 -11.18 4.86 2.99
CA PHE A 136 -10.18 4.02 3.64
C PHE A 136 -10.71 3.31 4.87
N LEU A 137 -10.05 2.20 5.21
CA LEU A 137 -10.09 1.54 6.51
C LEU A 137 -8.64 1.36 6.97
N LYS A 138 -8.34 1.78 8.20
CA LYS A 138 -7.03 1.70 8.86
C LYS A 138 -7.18 0.91 10.15
N VAL A 139 -6.36 -0.13 10.32
CA VAL A 139 -6.45 -1.06 11.46
C VAL A 139 -5.05 -1.31 12.02
N PHE A 140 -4.87 -1.12 13.32
CA PHE A 140 -3.66 -1.55 14.02
C PHE A 140 -3.74 -3.06 14.23
N VAL A 141 -2.78 -3.79 13.66
CA VAL A 141 -2.81 -5.27 13.64
C VAL A 141 -1.66 -5.90 14.43
N HIS A 142 -0.71 -5.10 14.91
CA HIS A 142 0.41 -5.50 15.78
C HIS A 142 0.99 -4.27 16.49
N PRO A 143 1.45 -4.38 17.75
CA PRO A 143 1.61 -5.60 18.56
C PRO A 143 0.31 -6.19 19.10
N GLN A 144 -0.73 -5.38 19.22
CA GLN A 144 -2.07 -5.85 19.54
C GLN A 144 -2.90 -5.97 18.27
N PHE A 145 -3.60 -7.10 18.10
CA PHE A 145 -4.45 -7.33 16.94
C PHE A 145 -5.84 -6.72 17.14
N HIS A 146 -6.18 -5.75 16.31
CA HIS A 146 -7.53 -5.22 16.15
C HIS A 146 -8.09 -5.60 14.78
N SER A 147 -9.42 -5.61 14.67
CA SER A 147 -10.15 -5.86 13.43
C SER A 147 -11.57 -5.37 13.59
N PRO A 148 -12.21 -4.84 12.54
CA PRO A 148 -13.67 -4.77 12.47
C PRO A 148 -14.29 -6.14 12.78
N ASP A 149 -15.44 -6.14 13.44
CA ASP A 149 -16.29 -7.31 13.67
C ASP A 149 -17.28 -7.56 12.51
N LYS A 150 -17.39 -6.61 11.57
CA LYS A 150 -18.16 -6.73 10.32
C LYS A 150 -17.24 -6.50 9.12
N PRO A 151 -17.35 -7.32 8.05
CA PRO A 151 -18.08 -8.60 8.01
C PRO A 151 -17.40 -9.65 8.92
N PRO A 152 -18.14 -10.66 9.42
CA PRO A 152 -17.62 -11.61 10.41
C PRO A 152 -16.31 -12.30 9.98
N GLU A 153 -16.16 -12.63 8.70
CA GLU A 153 -15.00 -13.35 8.17
C GLU A 153 -13.74 -12.48 8.09
N PHE A 154 -13.89 -11.15 8.13
CA PHE A 154 -12.76 -10.21 7.96
C PHE A 154 -11.70 -10.41 9.05
N ARG A 155 -12.12 -10.75 10.27
CA ARG A 155 -11.23 -10.89 11.41
C ARG A 155 -10.23 -12.02 11.24
N GLU A 156 -10.68 -13.21 10.88
CA GLU A 156 -9.82 -14.38 10.71
C GLU A 156 -8.91 -14.21 9.48
N ILE A 157 -9.46 -13.70 8.37
CA ILE A 157 -8.72 -13.44 7.13
C ILE A 157 -7.60 -12.43 7.39
N SER A 158 -7.93 -11.27 7.98
CA SER A 158 -6.95 -10.20 8.23
C SER A 158 -5.89 -10.62 9.25
N LEU A 159 -6.25 -11.41 10.27
CA LEU A 159 -5.28 -11.95 11.23
C LEU A 159 -4.22 -12.81 10.55
N GLU A 160 -4.65 -13.78 9.75
CA GLU A 160 -3.73 -14.69 9.06
C GLU A 160 -2.90 -13.95 8.01
N TYR A 161 -3.53 -13.07 7.23
CA TYR A 161 -2.86 -12.25 6.23
C TYR A 161 -1.79 -11.34 6.85
N CYS A 162 -2.10 -10.65 7.95
CA CYS A 162 -1.16 -9.75 8.61
C CYS A 162 0.01 -10.50 9.26
N LYS A 163 -0.21 -11.70 9.81
CA LYS A 163 0.87 -12.55 10.32
C LYS A 163 1.85 -12.95 9.21
N ARG A 164 1.35 -13.46 8.09
CA ARG A 164 2.20 -13.91 6.99
C ARG A 164 2.96 -12.76 6.32
N THR A 165 2.29 -11.63 6.10
CA THR A 165 2.96 -10.44 5.53
C THR A 165 4.00 -9.85 6.47
N ARG A 166 3.80 -9.92 7.80
CA ARG A 166 4.84 -9.55 8.78
C ARG A 166 6.07 -10.44 8.65
N GLU A 167 5.91 -11.75 8.45
CA GLU A 167 7.04 -12.66 8.23
C GLU A 167 7.80 -12.33 6.93
N VAL A 168 7.07 -12.00 5.86
CA VAL A 168 7.68 -11.54 4.59
C VAL A 168 8.48 -10.26 4.83
N ALA A 169 7.88 -9.25 5.47
CA ALA A 169 8.54 -7.98 5.76
C ALA A 169 9.81 -8.17 6.61
N ARG A 170 9.77 -9.03 7.65
CA ARG A 170 10.95 -9.31 8.48
C ARG A 170 12.09 -9.96 7.69
N GLU A 171 11.80 -10.93 6.84
CA GLU A 171 12.84 -11.56 6.02
C GLU A 171 13.43 -10.60 4.99
N LEU A 172 12.61 -9.71 4.41
CA LEU A 172 13.10 -8.62 3.55
C LEU A 172 14.04 -7.68 4.33
N LEU A 173 13.68 -7.28 5.54
CA LEU A 173 14.52 -6.42 6.39
C LEU A 173 15.86 -7.07 6.77
N ARG A 174 15.89 -8.39 6.95
CA ARG A 174 17.14 -9.15 7.12
C ARG A 174 18.00 -9.10 5.87
N GLY A 175 17.38 -9.36 4.71
CA GLY A 175 18.06 -9.23 3.41
C GLY A 175 18.63 -7.83 3.18
N ILE A 176 17.86 -6.78 3.50
CA ILE A 176 18.29 -5.38 3.43
C ILE A 176 19.47 -5.14 4.38
N SER A 177 19.39 -5.58 5.64
CA SER A 177 20.50 -5.48 6.61
C SER A 177 21.79 -6.08 6.04
N GLN A 178 21.72 -7.29 5.49
CA GLN A 178 22.89 -7.95 4.89
C GLN A 178 23.40 -7.22 3.64
N SER A 179 22.50 -6.64 2.83
CA SER A 179 22.89 -5.86 1.65
C SER A 179 23.70 -4.61 2.01
N LEU A 180 23.48 -4.06 3.21
CA LEU A 180 24.22 -2.94 3.79
C LEU A 180 25.52 -3.38 4.48
N GLY A 181 25.87 -4.67 4.45
CA GLY A 181 27.04 -5.22 5.15
C GLY A 181 26.86 -5.36 6.65
N LEU A 182 25.62 -5.31 7.15
CA LEU A 182 25.27 -5.50 8.55
C LEU A 182 24.97 -6.98 8.85
N GLU A 183 24.98 -7.31 10.14
CA GLU A 183 24.50 -8.61 10.62
C GLU A 183 23.04 -8.83 10.20
N GLU A 184 22.68 -10.07 9.88
CA GLU A 184 21.34 -10.45 9.40
C GLU A 184 20.22 -9.91 10.31
N TRP A 185 20.44 -9.97 11.61
CA TRP A 185 19.45 -9.63 12.64
C TRP A 185 19.60 -8.20 13.16
N TYR A 186 20.39 -7.37 12.48
CA TYR A 186 20.68 -6.01 12.93
C TYR A 186 19.40 -5.18 13.07
N MET A 187 18.58 -5.07 12.01
CA MET A 187 17.33 -4.32 12.07
C MET A 187 16.31 -4.95 13.02
N ASP A 188 16.20 -6.29 13.05
CA ASP A 188 15.34 -7.02 14.00
C ASP A 188 15.63 -6.60 15.46
N THR A 189 16.91 -6.52 15.82
CA THR A 189 17.36 -6.22 17.18
C THR A 189 17.27 -4.73 17.49
N THR A 190 17.84 -3.88 16.62
CA THR A 190 17.93 -2.43 16.82
C THR A 190 16.55 -1.78 16.88
N LEU A 191 15.62 -2.24 16.02
CA LEU A 191 14.26 -1.68 15.92
C LEU A 191 13.22 -2.47 16.72
N GLN A 192 13.64 -3.52 17.45
CA GLN A 192 12.77 -4.37 18.26
C GLN A 192 11.54 -4.86 17.48
N LEU A 193 11.76 -5.41 16.27
CA LEU A 193 10.69 -5.74 15.32
C LEU A 193 9.66 -6.74 15.86
N GLU A 194 10.02 -7.52 16.88
CA GLU A 194 9.08 -8.40 17.59
C GLU A 194 7.91 -7.61 18.20
N SER A 195 8.17 -6.44 18.78
CA SER A 195 7.18 -5.48 19.28
C SER A 195 6.93 -4.32 18.31
N GLY A 196 7.33 -4.48 17.04
CA GLY A 196 7.15 -3.47 16.01
C GLY A 196 5.69 -3.10 15.79
N PHE A 197 5.44 -2.08 14.98
CA PHE A 197 4.09 -1.63 14.67
C PHE A 197 3.71 -2.02 13.25
N GLN A 198 2.55 -2.66 13.07
CA GLN A 198 2.00 -2.96 11.75
C GLN A 198 0.59 -2.41 11.64
N ILE A 199 0.32 -1.74 10.53
CA ILE A 199 -0.98 -1.19 10.20
C ILE A 199 -1.47 -1.82 8.89
N LEU A 200 -2.69 -2.33 8.90
CA LEU A 200 -3.41 -2.71 7.69
C LEU A 200 -4.18 -1.50 7.19
N ILE A 201 -4.00 -1.13 5.93
CA ILE A 201 -4.76 -0.06 5.28
C ILE A 201 -5.44 -0.63 4.05
N ALA A 202 -6.77 -0.58 4.03
CA ALA A 202 -7.57 -0.87 2.85
C ALA A 202 -8.04 0.43 2.22
N ASN A 203 -7.91 0.53 0.89
CA ASN A 203 -8.29 1.71 0.11
C ASN A 203 -9.28 1.28 -0.95
N ILE A 204 -10.39 2.02 -1.07
CA ILE A 204 -11.32 1.88 -2.19
C ILE A 204 -11.38 3.21 -2.95
N TYR A 205 -11.30 3.10 -4.27
CA TYR A 205 -11.36 4.22 -5.20
C TYR A 205 -12.60 4.04 -6.08
N PRO A 206 -13.75 4.63 -5.71
CA PRO A 206 -14.98 4.49 -6.47
C PRO A 206 -14.84 5.05 -7.89
N ARG A 207 -15.69 4.61 -8.82
CA ARG A 207 -15.66 5.12 -10.19
C ARG A 207 -15.87 6.63 -10.21
N CYS A 208 -14.97 7.36 -10.87
CA CYS A 208 -15.04 8.80 -11.03
C CYS A 208 -15.54 9.17 -12.43
N PRO A 209 -16.51 10.10 -12.58
CA PRO A 209 -16.96 10.57 -13.90
C PRO A 209 -15.97 11.55 -14.56
N GLN A 210 -15.09 12.19 -13.79
CA GLN A 210 -14.09 13.14 -14.27
C GLN A 210 -12.72 12.86 -13.64
N PRO A 211 -12.12 11.67 -13.90
CA PRO A 211 -10.89 11.23 -13.25
C PRO A 211 -9.71 12.20 -13.45
N GLN A 212 -9.68 12.93 -14.57
CA GLN A 212 -8.66 13.94 -14.89
C GLN A 212 -8.70 15.19 -13.99
N LEU A 213 -9.76 15.37 -13.21
CA LEU A 213 -9.92 16.53 -12.31
C LEU A 213 -9.70 16.18 -10.84
N THR A 214 -9.43 14.91 -10.51
CA THR A 214 -9.31 14.47 -9.12
C THR A 214 -8.11 13.55 -8.94
N MET A 215 -7.86 13.17 -7.69
CA MET A 215 -6.74 12.33 -7.32
C MET A 215 -7.19 11.36 -6.22
N GLY A 216 -6.85 10.08 -6.36
CA GLY A 216 -7.19 9.06 -5.35
C GLY A 216 -6.36 9.21 -4.08
N LEU A 217 -5.07 9.44 -4.22
CA LEU A 217 -4.12 9.69 -3.13
C LEU A 217 -3.04 10.65 -3.63
N PRO A 218 -2.67 11.70 -2.87
CA PRO A 218 -1.66 12.66 -3.30
C PRO A 218 -0.27 12.03 -3.35
N CYS A 219 0.67 12.68 -4.05
CA CYS A 219 2.08 12.31 -3.97
C CYS A 219 2.58 12.38 -2.51
N HIS A 220 3.22 11.33 -2.04
CA HIS A 220 3.78 11.21 -0.69
C HIS A 220 4.88 10.15 -0.68
N SER A 221 5.70 10.16 0.36
CA SER A 221 6.50 9.01 0.79
C SER A 221 5.80 8.32 1.97
N ASP A 222 6.10 7.03 2.15
CA ASP A 222 5.52 6.26 3.25
C ASP A 222 6.36 6.41 4.52
N HIS A 223 5.71 6.76 5.62
CA HIS A 223 6.34 6.66 6.92
C HIS A 223 6.48 5.19 7.35
N GLY A 224 7.60 4.86 7.99
CA GLY A 224 7.86 3.52 8.50
C GLY A 224 9.00 2.82 7.78
N LEU A 225 9.04 1.49 7.88
CA LEU A 225 10.15 0.69 7.33
C LEU A 225 9.86 0.18 5.91
N LEU A 226 8.82 -0.65 5.78
CA LEU A 226 8.41 -1.22 4.50
C LEU A 226 6.89 -1.19 4.40
N THR A 227 6.39 -0.91 3.20
CA THR A 227 4.99 -1.13 2.82
C THR A 227 4.92 -2.34 1.88
N LEU A 228 3.98 -3.26 2.14
CA LEU A 228 3.67 -4.38 1.25
C LEU A 228 2.27 -4.14 0.67
N LEU A 229 2.22 -3.81 -0.62
CA LEU A 229 0.98 -3.47 -1.32
C LEU A 229 0.51 -4.62 -2.20
N ILE A 230 -0.78 -4.93 -2.10
CA ILE A 230 -1.52 -5.69 -3.10
C ILE A 230 -2.59 -4.79 -3.73
N GLN A 231 -2.93 -5.08 -4.98
CA GLN A 231 -3.95 -4.37 -5.73
C GLN A 231 -4.95 -5.37 -6.32
N ASN A 232 -6.13 -4.89 -6.67
CA ASN A 232 -7.04 -5.63 -7.53
C ASN A 232 -6.57 -5.52 -9.00
N HIS A 233 -7.42 -5.91 -9.96
CA HIS A 233 -7.09 -5.86 -11.39
C HIS A 233 -7.27 -4.48 -12.04
N VAL A 234 -7.37 -3.41 -11.24
CA VAL A 234 -7.55 -2.04 -11.74
C VAL A 234 -6.28 -1.24 -11.43
N ASP A 235 -5.62 -0.78 -12.49
CA ASP A 235 -4.40 0.03 -12.37
C ASP A 235 -4.71 1.45 -11.89
N GLY A 236 -3.71 2.08 -11.27
CA GLY A 236 -3.85 3.45 -10.77
C GLY A 236 -2.67 3.94 -9.93
N LEU A 237 -1.78 3.04 -9.50
CA LEU A 237 -0.56 3.43 -8.83
C LEU A 237 0.47 3.95 -9.84
N GLN A 238 1.05 5.09 -9.50
CA GLN A 238 2.22 5.63 -10.16
C GLN A 238 3.31 5.86 -9.11
N VAL A 239 4.57 5.62 -9.47
CA VAL A 239 5.73 5.87 -8.63
C VAL A 239 6.62 6.90 -9.31
N GLN A 240 7.24 7.81 -8.56
CA GLN A 240 8.17 8.77 -9.12
C GLN A 240 9.58 8.18 -9.14
N HIS A 241 10.16 8.05 -10.33
CA HIS A 241 11.53 7.57 -10.51
C HIS A 241 12.28 8.50 -11.47
N LYS A 242 13.44 9.02 -11.03
CA LYS A 242 14.27 9.99 -11.77
C LYS A 242 13.48 11.19 -12.32
N GLY A 243 12.54 11.71 -11.52
CA GLY A 243 11.71 12.86 -11.87
C GLY A 243 10.52 12.55 -12.79
N LYS A 244 10.34 11.29 -13.24
CA LYS A 244 9.21 10.87 -14.08
C LYS A 244 8.22 10.02 -13.29
N TRP A 245 6.93 10.14 -13.60
CA TRP A 245 5.91 9.25 -13.06
C TRP A 245 5.81 7.97 -13.89
N VAL A 246 6.03 6.83 -13.26
CA VAL A 246 6.02 5.49 -13.88
C VAL A 246 4.79 4.74 -13.41
N HIS A 247 4.01 4.21 -14.36
CA HIS A 247 2.88 3.34 -14.04
C HIS A 247 3.36 1.99 -13.51
N VAL A 248 2.76 1.54 -12.41
CA VAL A 248 3.05 0.23 -11.84
C VAL A 248 2.12 -0.81 -12.46
N ASN A 249 2.70 -1.76 -13.20
CA ASN A 249 1.99 -2.96 -13.65
C ASN A 249 2.23 -4.10 -12.65
N ALA A 250 1.28 -4.31 -11.74
CA ALA A 250 1.42 -5.33 -10.70
C ALA A 250 1.43 -6.75 -11.30
N LEU A 251 2.46 -7.53 -10.98
CA LEU A 251 2.55 -8.93 -11.40
C LEU A 251 1.47 -9.77 -10.68
N PRO A 252 0.90 -10.79 -11.34
CA PRO A 252 0.03 -11.75 -10.67
C PRO A 252 0.73 -12.39 -9.45
N ASN A 253 -0.03 -12.64 -8.39
CA ASN A 253 0.46 -13.23 -7.13
C ASN A 253 1.79 -12.63 -6.63
N SER A 254 1.84 -11.30 -6.55
CA SER A 254 2.99 -10.54 -6.06
C SER A 254 2.59 -9.47 -5.07
N PHE A 255 3.59 -8.94 -4.36
CA PHE A 255 3.52 -7.68 -3.64
C PHE A 255 4.36 -6.63 -4.36
N LEU A 256 3.87 -5.41 -4.49
CA LEU A 256 4.77 -4.27 -4.62
C LEU A 256 5.26 -3.90 -3.23
N VAL A 257 6.56 -3.74 -3.06
CA VAL A 257 7.17 -3.34 -1.81
C VAL A 257 7.91 -2.03 -2.01
N ASN A 258 7.78 -1.10 -1.07
CA ASN A 258 8.60 0.10 -1.01
C ASN A 258 9.22 0.31 0.35
N THR A 259 10.40 0.94 0.33
CA THR A 259 11.05 1.47 1.53
C THR A 259 10.30 2.70 2.00
N GLY A 260 10.16 2.84 3.32
CA GLY A 260 9.65 4.04 3.95
C GLY A 260 10.75 4.90 4.54
N ASP A 261 10.38 6.10 5.00
CA ASP A 261 11.30 7.13 5.46
C ASP A 261 12.26 6.64 6.57
N HIS A 262 11.84 5.71 7.44
CA HIS A 262 12.70 5.21 8.53
C HIS A 262 13.83 4.27 8.07
N ILE A 263 13.77 3.78 6.82
CA ILE A 263 14.92 3.07 6.21
C ILE A 263 15.86 4.05 5.51
N GLU A 264 15.33 5.15 4.98
CA GLU A 264 16.10 6.14 4.22
C GLU A 264 16.92 7.07 5.13
N ASP A 265 16.29 7.59 6.19
CA ASP A 265 16.86 8.57 7.14
C ASP A 265 17.61 7.93 8.32
#